data_AF-A0A6F9WZG5-F1
#
_entry.id   AF-A0A6F9WZG5-F1
#
_cell.length_a   1.000
_cell.length_b   1.000
_cell.length_c   1.000
_cell.angle_alpha   90.00
_cell.angle_beta   90.00
_cell.angle_gamma   90.00
#
_symmetry.space_group_name_H-M   'P 1'
#
loop_
_entity.id
_entity.type
_entity.pdbx_description
1 polymer ?
#
loop_
_entity_poly.entity_id
_entity_poly.type
_entity_poly.pdbx_seq_one_letter_code
_entity_poly.pdbx_strand_id
1 'polypeptide(L)'
;MTEQQLKTLFLRQRQSLPLRMVIQMSIRRIVAWREYWQGLGKDVYVSLGGKDSHALLNLVRTVYPDVPGVFVDTGLEYPEVRELNRRTPNVIILKPKLTFAQVVEIYGWPVVSKKMAQYIHEIQNPTERNKNTVRLRTTGFRANGTFSPMSKISDKWLYLKDAPFKISNACCHIMKVNPLRKFAKEANLIPIIGTTSDESDTREHNYIRYGCNAYNTKFPVSTPIIFWTEQHVLQYLRENDIEVASCYGQQVQRTECKWIFTGVQRTGCMPCGFGGHLEPRPNRFERMEQTHPNMHKYIMYGLNGKEVFDYCGIPWRQEQSCFAF
;
A
#
# COMPACT_ATOMS: atom_id res chain seq x y z
N MET A 1 -32.11 -1.16 -8.43
CA MET A 1 -30.64 -0.98 -8.37
C MET A 1 -30.32 -0.16 -7.13
N THR A 2 -29.42 -0.64 -6.26
CA THR A 2 -29.03 0.07 -5.04
C THR A 2 -28.10 1.24 -5.34
N GLU A 3 -27.99 2.20 -4.42
CA GLU A 3 -27.04 3.32 -4.54
C GLU A 3 -25.60 2.83 -4.72
N GLN A 4 -25.23 1.77 -3.99
CA GLN A 4 -23.93 1.12 -4.11
C GLN A 4 -23.71 0.54 -5.52
N GLN A 5 -24.70 -0.16 -6.08
CA GLN A 5 -24.61 -0.69 -7.45
C GLN A 5 -24.43 0.43 -8.48
N LEU A 6 -25.17 1.54 -8.33
CA LEU A 6 -25.05 2.69 -9.22
C LEU A 6 -23.66 3.33 -9.15
N LYS A 7 -23.10 3.49 -7.94
CA LYS A 7 -21.74 4.02 -7.74
C LYS A 7 -20.64 3.11 -8.31
N THR A 8 -20.80 1.79 -8.21
CA THR A 8 -19.92 0.83 -8.87
C THR A 8 -20.01 0.96 -10.40
N LEU A 9 -21.20 1.14 -10.97
CA LEU A 9 -21.34 1.38 -12.41
C LEU A 9 -20.67 2.69 -12.84
N PHE A 10 -20.80 3.76 -12.05
CA PHE A 10 -20.08 5.02 -12.32
C PHE A 10 -18.56 4.88 -12.24
N LEU A 11 -18.04 4.03 -11.33
CA LEU A 11 -16.61 3.71 -11.31
C LEU A 11 -16.18 3.06 -12.63
N ARG A 12 -16.89 2.02 -13.06
CA ARG A 12 -16.59 1.27 -14.29
C ARG A 12 -16.69 2.16 -15.53
N GLN A 13 -17.70 3.02 -15.58
CA GLN A 13 -17.85 4.01 -16.64
C GLN A 13 -16.65 4.96 -16.70
N ARG A 14 -16.16 5.47 -15.56
CA ARG A 14 -14.96 6.33 -15.52
C ARG A 14 -13.71 5.59 -15.96
N GLN A 15 -13.58 4.32 -15.56
CA GLN A 15 -12.45 3.46 -15.95
C GLN A 15 -12.44 3.14 -17.45
N SER A 16 -13.57 3.22 -18.14
CA SER A 16 -13.64 3.04 -19.60
C SER A 16 -13.40 4.32 -20.40
N LEU A 17 -13.27 5.48 -19.75
CA LEU A 17 -13.02 6.74 -20.44
C LEU A 17 -11.56 6.84 -20.88
N PRO A 18 -11.25 7.51 -22.01
CA PRO A 18 -9.87 7.75 -22.43
C PRO A 18 -9.07 8.57 -21.40
N LEU A 19 -7.74 8.40 -21.41
CA LEU A 19 -6.82 9.07 -20.48
C LEU A 19 -7.09 10.59 -20.35
N ARG A 20 -7.28 11.29 -21.47
CA ARG A 20 -7.57 12.74 -21.49
C ARG A 20 -8.75 13.14 -20.61
N MET A 21 -9.80 12.31 -20.54
CA MET A 21 -11.00 12.60 -19.77
C MET A 21 -10.77 12.37 -18.28
N VAL A 22 -10.11 11.25 -17.93
CA VAL A 22 -9.81 10.95 -16.52
C VAL A 22 -8.79 11.93 -15.93
N ILE A 23 -7.88 12.48 -16.73
CA ILE A 23 -7.00 13.60 -16.35
C ILE A 23 -7.83 14.82 -15.95
N GLN A 24 -8.73 15.29 -16.83
CA GLN A 24 -9.57 16.47 -16.56
C GLN A 24 -10.45 16.28 -15.31
N MET A 25 -11.00 15.07 -15.13
CA MET A 25 -11.78 14.75 -13.93
C MET A 25 -10.92 14.84 -12.66
N SER A 26 -9.67 14.38 -12.72
CA SER A 26 -8.73 14.40 -11.60
C SER A 26 -8.28 15.81 -11.26
N ILE A 27 -7.96 16.64 -12.27
CA ILE A 27 -7.63 18.06 -12.10
C ILE A 27 -8.74 18.79 -11.33
N ARG A 28 -10.01 18.58 -11.72
CA ARG A 28 -11.16 19.17 -11.01
C ARG A 28 -11.21 18.77 -9.53
N ARG A 29 -10.81 17.53 -9.19
CA ARG A 29 -10.77 17.07 -7.78
C ARG A 29 -9.60 17.67 -7.01
N ILE A 30 -8.45 17.83 -7.67
CA ILE A 30 -7.24 18.45 -7.11
C ILE A 30 -7.50 19.93 -6.78
N VAL A 31 -8.05 20.69 -7.73
CA VAL A 31 -8.42 22.11 -7.57
C VAL A 31 -9.41 22.27 -6.42
N ALA A 32 -10.53 21.55 -6.47
CA ALA A 32 -11.54 21.63 -5.41
C ALA A 32 -11.00 21.25 -4.02
N TRP A 33 -10.04 20.32 -3.94
CA TRP A 33 -9.41 19.95 -2.67
C TRP A 33 -8.52 21.07 -2.13
N ARG A 34 -7.61 21.60 -2.96
CA ARG A 34 -6.67 22.64 -2.52
C ARG A 34 -7.40 23.93 -2.15
N GLU A 35 -8.31 24.40 -3.00
CA GLU A 35 -9.09 25.62 -2.76
C GLU A 35 -9.90 25.55 -1.45
N TYR A 36 -10.56 24.41 -1.20
CA TYR A 36 -11.31 24.21 0.05
C TYR A 36 -10.42 24.35 1.29
N TRP A 37 -9.24 23.71 1.29
CA TRP A 37 -8.34 23.76 2.45
C TRP A 37 -7.62 25.10 2.59
N GLN A 38 -7.29 25.77 1.47
CA GLN A 38 -6.75 27.13 1.48
C GLN A 38 -7.74 28.13 2.07
N GLY A 39 -9.04 28.01 1.74
CA GLY A 39 -10.09 28.80 2.37
C GLY A 39 -10.22 28.59 3.90
N LEU A 40 -9.63 27.52 4.43
CA LEU A 40 -9.57 27.21 5.87
C LEU A 40 -8.16 27.43 6.47
N GLY A 41 -7.28 28.15 5.78
CA GLY A 41 -5.93 28.46 6.25
C GLY A 41 -4.97 27.27 6.28
N LYS A 42 -5.20 26.26 5.44
CA LYS A 42 -4.34 25.07 5.29
C LYS A 42 -3.87 24.93 3.85
N ASP A 43 -2.86 24.11 3.62
CA ASP A 43 -2.46 23.74 2.25
C ASP A 43 -2.38 22.21 2.10
N VAL A 44 -1.91 21.74 0.96
CA VAL A 44 -1.92 20.32 0.58
C VAL A 44 -0.51 19.80 0.31
N TYR A 45 -0.37 18.48 0.38
CA TYR A 45 0.85 17.79 -0.04
C TYR A 45 0.51 16.48 -0.76
N VAL A 46 1.42 15.99 -1.59
CA VAL A 46 1.28 14.68 -2.23
C VAL A 46 2.09 13.64 -1.48
N SER A 47 1.45 12.57 -0.99
CA SER A 47 2.17 11.46 -0.37
C SER A 47 2.86 10.61 -1.45
N LEU A 48 4.19 10.48 -1.35
CA LEU A 48 5.02 9.74 -2.29
C LEU A 48 5.34 8.32 -1.83
N GLY A 49 5.58 7.44 -2.80
CA GLY A 49 6.04 6.07 -2.56
C GLY A 49 6.44 5.30 -3.82
N GLY A 50 5.70 5.38 -4.92
CA GLY A 50 5.97 4.62 -6.15
C GLY A 50 5.54 5.36 -7.41
N LYS A 51 5.37 4.62 -8.51
CA LYS A 51 4.99 5.19 -9.81
C LYS A 51 3.66 5.96 -9.79
N ASP A 52 2.65 5.42 -9.09
CA ASP A 52 1.30 6.00 -9.07
C ASP A 52 1.31 7.38 -8.37
N SER A 53 2.12 7.52 -7.31
CA SER A 53 2.32 8.80 -6.63
C SER A 53 3.17 9.79 -7.41
N HIS A 54 4.09 9.34 -8.28
CA HIS A 54 4.84 10.23 -9.19
C HIS A 54 3.95 10.75 -10.32
N ALA A 55 3.10 9.90 -10.89
CA ALA A 55 2.05 10.33 -11.81
C ALA A 55 1.13 11.38 -11.14
N LEU A 56 0.68 11.11 -9.92
CA LEU A 56 -0.11 12.07 -9.16
C LEU A 56 0.63 13.39 -8.90
N LEU A 57 1.89 13.33 -8.46
CA LEU A 57 2.68 14.52 -8.15
C LEU A 57 2.85 15.39 -9.39
N ASN A 58 3.20 14.79 -10.53
CA ASN A 58 3.30 15.50 -11.80
C ASN A 58 1.96 16.16 -12.15
N LEU A 59 0.85 15.41 -12.10
CA LEU A 59 -0.49 15.93 -12.37
C LEU A 59 -0.87 17.11 -11.48
N VAL A 60 -0.63 17.01 -10.16
CA VAL A 60 -0.86 18.12 -9.22
C VAL A 60 -0.01 19.34 -9.60
N ARG A 61 1.25 19.13 -9.95
CA ARG A 61 2.19 20.21 -10.31
C ARG A 61 1.93 20.87 -11.66
N THR A 62 1.16 20.23 -12.55
CA THR A 62 0.66 20.91 -13.77
C THR A 62 -0.28 22.09 -13.44
N VAL A 63 -0.93 22.06 -12.28
CA VAL A 63 -1.86 23.11 -11.83
C VAL A 63 -1.25 23.92 -10.69
N TYR A 64 -0.47 23.27 -9.83
CA TYR A 64 0.06 23.82 -8.59
C TYR A 64 1.54 23.44 -8.41
N PRO A 65 2.46 24.13 -9.11
CA PRO A 65 3.89 23.75 -9.18
C PRO A 65 4.61 23.70 -7.83
N ASP A 66 4.11 24.47 -6.87
CA ASP A 66 4.67 24.66 -5.52
C ASP A 66 4.30 23.54 -4.54
N VAL A 67 3.33 22.67 -4.86
CA VAL A 67 2.89 21.62 -3.94
C VAL A 67 4.03 20.63 -3.64
N PRO A 68 4.38 20.44 -2.36
CA PRO A 68 5.45 19.53 -1.97
C PRO A 68 5.00 18.07 -2.10
N GLY A 69 5.94 17.22 -2.50
CA GLY A 69 5.86 15.79 -2.23
C GLY A 69 6.31 15.50 -0.81
N VAL A 70 5.75 14.48 -0.17
CA VAL A 70 6.21 14.02 1.15
C VAL A 70 6.44 12.52 1.10
N PHE A 71 7.67 12.10 1.35
CA PHE A 71 8.08 10.70 1.36
C PHE A 71 8.50 10.30 2.77
N VAL A 72 8.05 9.13 3.24
CA VAL A 72 8.58 8.55 4.48
C VAL A 72 9.59 7.47 4.13
N ASP A 73 10.86 7.78 4.33
CA ASP A 73 11.95 6.84 4.14
C ASP A 73 11.97 5.86 5.32
N THR A 74 11.42 4.66 5.12
CA THR A 74 11.41 3.62 6.15
C THR A 74 12.71 2.82 6.22
N GLY A 75 13.62 3.06 5.26
CA GLY A 75 14.82 2.25 5.07
C GLY A 75 14.59 0.92 4.35
N LEU A 76 13.34 0.59 4.00
CA LEU A 76 12.95 -0.73 3.50
C LEU A 76 12.25 -0.73 2.14
N GLU A 77 12.01 0.43 1.56
CA GLU A 77 11.67 0.54 0.15
C GLU A 77 12.85 0.05 -0.72
N TYR A 78 12.54 -0.28 -1.97
CA TYR A 78 13.55 -0.51 -3.00
C TYR A 78 14.55 0.66 -3.01
N PRO A 79 15.87 0.40 -2.98
CA PRO A 79 16.89 1.46 -3.02
C PRO A 79 16.67 2.47 -4.15
N GLU A 80 16.23 2.00 -5.32
CA GLU A 80 15.97 2.81 -6.52
C GLU A 80 14.75 3.72 -6.33
N VAL A 81 13.73 3.25 -5.59
CA VAL A 81 12.57 4.06 -5.20
C VAL A 81 12.97 5.12 -4.19
N ARG A 82 13.81 4.77 -3.21
CA ARG A 82 14.33 5.73 -2.22
C ARG A 82 15.12 6.82 -2.93
N GLU A 83 15.98 6.42 -3.85
CA GLU A 83 16.83 7.35 -4.60
C GLU A 83 16.02 8.29 -5.49
N LEU A 84 15.06 7.77 -6.25
CA LEU A 84 14.16 8.61 -7.03
C LEU A 84 13.43 9.63 -6.14
N ASN A 85 12.82 9.21 -5.04
CA ASN A 85 12.11 10.13 -4.14
C ASN A 85 13.03 11.21 -3.55
N ARG A 86 14.32 10.92 -3.31
CA ARG A 86 15.27 11.90 -2.76
C ARG A 86 15.66 12.99 -3.75
N ARG A 87 15.82 12.63 -5.03
CA ARG A 87 16.21 13.59 -6.07
C ARG A 87 15.01 14.29 -6.72
N THR A 88 13.79 13.80 -6.52
CA THR A 88 12.57 14.50 -6.97
C THR A 88 12.51 15.89 -6.34
N PRO A 89 12.38 16.97 -7.13
CA PRO A 89 12.37 18.35 -6.61
C PRO A 89 11.22 18.60 -5.64
N ASN A 90 11.45 19.49 -4.67
CA ASN A 90 10.45 19.91 -3.67
C ASN A 90 9.78 18.70 -2.97
N VAL A 91 10.61 17.81 -2.42
CA VAL A 91 10.17 16.66 -1.63
C VAL A 91 10.71 16.75 -0.21
N ILE A 92 9.79 16.61 0.75
CA ILE A 92 10.10 16.55 2.17
C ILE A 92 10.25 15.09 2.56
N ILE A 93 11.41 14.74 3.12
CA ILE A 93 11.72 13.37 3.52
C ILE A 93 11.58 13.24 5.04
N LEU A 94 10.66 12.38 5.46
CA LEU A 94 10.44 12.02 6.84
C LEU A 94 11.10 10.67 7.14
N LYS A 95 11.45 10.43 8.40
CA LYS A 95 11.93 9.14 8.89
C LYS A 95 11.08 8.66 10.07
N PRO A 96 10.79 7.35 10.17
CA PRO A 96 10.13 6.80 11.34
C PRO A 96 11.04 6.86 12.57
N LYS A 97 10.44 6.93 13.76
CA LYS A 97 11.18 6.90 15.03
C LYS A 97 11.76 5.52 15.34
N LEU A 98 11.07 4.45 14.92
CA LEU A 98 11.47 3.07 15.13
C LEU A 98 11.95 2.47 13.82
N THR A 99 13.02 1.67 13.92
CA THR A 99 13.48 0.81 12.82
C THR A 99 12.50 -0.35 12.63
N PHE A 100 12.53 -1.00 11.46
CA PHE A 100 11.68 -2.15 11.23
C PHE A 100 12.00 -3.33 12.15
N ALA A 101 13.28 -3.54 12.49
CA ALA A 101 13.70 -4.57 13.45
C ALA A 101 12.96 -4.39 14.79
N GLN A 102 12.99 -3.17 15.35
CA GLN A 102 12.25 -2.83 16.57
C GLN A 102 10.74 -3.00 16.38
N VAL A 103 10.20 -2.65 15.20
CA VAL A 103 8.76 -2.79 14.94
C VAL A 103 8.34 -4.26 14.91
N VAL A 104 9.09 -5.15 14.26
CA VAL A 104 8.74 -6.58 14.23
C VAL A 104 8.96 -7.26 15.58
N GLU A 105 9.95 -6.83 16.35
CA GLU A 105 10.20 -7.32 17.71
C GLU A 105 9.08 -6.89 18.69
N ILE A 106 8.70 -5.61 18.67
CA ILE A 106 7.70 -5.06 19.60
C ILE A 106 6.29 -5.49 19.17
N TYR A 107 5.96 -5.33 17.89
CA TYR A 107 4.58 -5.45 17.38
C TYR A 107 4.33 -6.66 16.49
N GLY A 108 5.35 -7.21 15.84
CA GLY A 108 5.22 -8.41 15.02
C GLY A 108 5.31 -8.22 13.51
N TRP A 109 5.42 -9.34 12.82
CA TRP A 109 5.66 -9.45 11.39
C TRP A 109 4.40 -9.22 10.54
N PRO A 110 4.52 -8.51 9.40
CA PRO A 110 3.42 -8.31 8.46
C PRO A 110 3.27 -9.49 7.48
N VAL A 111 2.74 -10.63 7.94
CA VAL A 111 2.52 -11.83 7.11
C VAL A 111 1.04 -12.11 6.82
N VAL A 112 0.78 -12.95 5.82
CA VAL A 112 -0.57 -13.30 5.33
C VAL A 112 -1.30 -12.13 4.67
N SER A 113 -2.02 -11.31 5.44
CA SER A 113 -2.72 -10.14 4.95
C SER A 113 -2.93 -9.15 6.08
N LYS A 114 -3.15 -7.87 5.75
CA LYS A 114 -3.39 -6.82 6.75
C LYS A 114 -4.53 -7.15 7.72
N LYS A 115 -5.59 -7.80 7.22
CA LYS A 115 -6.75 -8.21 8.02
C LYS A 115 -6.44 -9.41 8.89
N MET A 116 -5.86 -10.48 8.31
CA MET A 116 -5.53 -11.68 9.08
C MET A 116 -4.47 -11.39 10.16
N ALA A 117 -3.44 -10.61 9.84
CA ALA A 117 -2.42 -10.24 10.81
C ALA A 117 -2.99 -9.42 11.99
N GLN A 118 -4.00 -8.58 11.75
CA GLN A 118 -4.72 -7.92 12.85
C GLN A 118 -5.44 -8.95 13.73
N TYR A 119 -6.18 -9.88 13.12
CA TYR A 119 -6.95 -10.87 13.87
C TYR A 119 -6.04 -11.82 14.65
N ILE A 120 -4.91 -12.22 14.06
CA ILE A 120 -3.89 -13.05 14.71
C ILE A 120 -3.29 -12.29 15.90
N HIS A 121 -2.93 -11.02 15.72
CA HIS A 121 -2.45 -10.18 16.82
C HIS A 121 -3.44 -10.14 18.00
N GLU A 122 -4.73 -9.97 17.70
CA GLU A 122 -5.80 -9.93 18.71
C GLU A 122 -5.90 -11.24 19.51
N ILE A 123 -5.66 -12.40 18.89
CA ILE A 123 -5.73 -13.72 19.57
C ILE A 123 -4.40 -14.18 20.19
N GLN A 124 -3.25 -13.68 19.73
CA GLN A 124 -1.95 -13.88 20.36
C GLN A 124 -1.82 -13.11 21.69
N ASN A 125 -2.69 -12.11 21.93
CA ASN A 125 -2.67 -11.26 23.11
C ASN A 125 -4.04 -11.27 23.84
N PRO A 126 -4.52 -12.43 24.32
CA PRO A 126 -5.81 -12.52 25.00
C PRO A 126 -5.77 -11.81 26.35
N THR A 127 -6.83 -11.07 26.64
CA THR A 127 -7.07 -10.37 27.91
C THR A 127 -8.55 -10.47 28.25
N GLU A 128 -8.91 -10.22 29.51
CA GLU A 128 -10.32 -10.13 29.92
C GLU A 128 -11.13 -9.15 29.06
N ARG A 129 -10.51 -8.03 28.66
CA ARG A 129 -11.16 -6.97 27.88
C ARG A 129 -11.44 -7.34 26.43
N ASN A 130 -10.70 -8.29 25.85
CA ASN A 130 -10.86 -8.68 24.44
C ASN A 130 -11.43 -10.08 24.24
N LYS A 131 -11.93 -10.75 25.29
CA LYS A 131 -12.55 -12.10 25.21
C LYS A 131 -13.55 -12.24 24.07
N ASN A 132 -14.44 -11.26 23.90
CA ASN A 132 -15.42 -11.26 22.82
C ASN A 132 -14.79 -11.14 21.43
N THR A 133 -13.71 -10.37 21.30
CA THR A 133 -12.94 -10.27 20.06
C THR A 133 -12.24 -11.58 19.77
N VAL A 134 -11.58 -12.19 20.75
CA VAL A 134 -10.92 -13.50 20.61
C VAL A 134 -11.94 -14.54 20.13
N ARG A 135 -13.09 -14.66 20.81
CA ARG A 135 -14.18 -15.55 20.40
C ARG A 135 -14.67 -15.25 18.98
N LEU A 136 -14.84 -13.98 18.62
CA LEU A 136 -15.25 -13.60 17.26
C LEU A 136 -14.22 -14.03 16.21
N ARG A 137 -12.92 -13.86 16.49
CA ARG A 137 -11.85 -14.22 15.55
C ARG A 137 -11.69 -15.73 15.40
N THR A 138 -11.87 -16.50 16.46
CA THR A 138 -11.70 -17.96 16.41
C THR A 138 -12.96 -18.68 15.93
N THR A 139 -14.14 -18.23 16.34
CA THR A 139 -15.40 -18.94 16.06
C THR A 139 -16.28 -18.26 15.00
N GLY A 140 -16.09 -16.96 14.76
CA GLY A 140 -16.99 -16.16 13.92
C GLY A 140 -18.23 -15.63 14.63
N PHE A 141 -18.47 -16.00 15.90
CA PHE A 141 -19.65 -15.56 16.64
C PHE A 141 -19.41 -14.29 17.45
N ARG A 142 -20.31 -13.32 17.31
CA ARG A 142 -20.36 -12.10 18.13
C ARG A 142 -20.96 -12.38 19.51
N ALA A 143 -20.79 -11.45 20.44
CA ALA A 143 -21.35 -11.54 21.79
C ALA A 143 -22.87 -11.73 21.80
N ASN A 144 -23.59 -11.13 20.84
CA ASN A 144 -25.04 -11.25 20.66
C ASN A 144 -25.47 -12.54 19.92
N GLY A 145 -24.58 -13.52 19.74
CA GLY A 145 -24.89 -14.79 19.06
C GLY A 145 -24.90 -14.75 17.53
N THR A 146 -24.77 -13.57 16.90
CA THR A 146 -24.77 -13.48 15.43
C THR A 146 -23.45 -13.97 14.82
N PHE A 147 -23.55 -14.78 13.76
CA PHE A 147 -22.39 -15.30 13.03
C PHE A 147 -21.89 -14.29 11.99
N SER A 148 -20.57 -14.08 11.93
CA SER A 148 -19.90 -13.14 11.03
C SER A 148 -18.67 -13.81 10.39
N PRO A 149 -18.83 -14.49 9.24
CA PRO A 149 -17.75 -15.25 8.61
C PRO A 149 -16.55 -14.37 8.25
N MET A 150 -16.80 -13.14 7.80
CA MET A 150 -15.75 -12.16 7.45
C MET A 150 -14.90 -11.68 8.64
N SER A 151 -15.39 -11.92 9.86
CA SER A 151 -14.72 -11.57 11.11
C SER A 151 -13.94 -12.73 11.71
N LYS A 152 -14.09 -13.95 11.19
CA LYS A 152 -13.36 -15.15 11.59
C LYS A 152 -12.00 -15.21 10.90
N ILE A 153 -10.98 -15.72 11.58
CA ILE A 153 -9.73 -16.15 10.97
C ILE A 153 -10.03 -17.39 10.13
N SER A 154 -9.50 -17.43 8.91
CA SER A 154 -9.64 -18.61 8.07
C SER A 154 -8.91 -19.80 8.72
N ASP A 155 -9.53 -20.97 8.72
CA ASP A 155 -9.02 -22.15 9.45
C ASP A 155 -7.57 -22.50 9.05
N LYS A 156 -7.20 -22.27 7.78
CA LYS A 156 -5.82 -22.45 7.29
C LYS A 156 -4.77 -21.59 7.98
N TRP A 157 -5.15 -20.53 8.70
CA TRP A 157 -4.23 -19.61 9.39
C TRP A 157 -4.35 -19.67 10.91
N LEU A 158 -5.25 -20.49 11.45
CA LEU A 158 -5.52 -20.51 12.89
C LEU A 158 -4.31 -21.00 13.71
N TYR A 159 -3.45 -21.84 13.13
CA TYR A 159 -2.22 -22.31 13.75
C TYR A 159 -1.23 -21.17 14.07
N LEU A 160 -1.32 -20.02 13.39
CA LEU A 160 -0.47 -18.85 13.64
C LEU A 160 -0.70 -18.22 15.02
N LYS A 161 -1.78 -18.61 15.73
CA LYS A 161 -1.98 -18.21 17.12
C LYS A 161 -0.84 -18.70 18.03
N ASP A 162 -0.26 -19.86 17.69
CA ASP A 162 0.79 -20.55 18.47
C ASP A 162 2.18 -20.31 17.86
N ALA A 163 2.30 -19.39 16.89
CA ALA A 163 3.59 -19.07 16.27
C ALA A 163 4.59 -18.55 17.32
N PRO A 164 5.88 -18.94 17.24
CA PRO A 164 6.92 -18.51 18.19
C PRO A 164 7.36 -17.05 17.99
N PHE A 165 6.61 -16.27 17.20
CA PHE A 165 6.86 -14.88 16.89
C PHE A 165 5.54 -14.11 16.81
N LYS A 166 5.61 -12.80 17.02
CA LYS A 166 4.46 -11.91 16.93
C LYS A 166 4.09 -11.65 15.47
N ILE A 167 2.79 -11.53 15.20
CA ILE A 167 2.25 -11.12 13.91
C ILE A 167 1.36 -9.89 14.12
N SER A 168 1.47 -8.88 13.26
CA SER A 168 0.54 -7.74 13.28
C SER A 168 0.50 -6.95 11.97
N ASN A 169 -0.42 -5.99 11.90
CA ASN A 169 -0.51 -5.03 10.82
C ASN A 169 -0.03 -3.62 11.19
N ALA A 170 0.68 -3.49 12.32
CA ALA A 170 1.03 -2.21 12.92
C ALA A 170 2.14 -1.46 12.15
N CYS A 171 3.00 -2.18 11.42
CA CYS A 171 4.21 -1.61 10.82
C CYS A 171 3.94 -0.40 9.91
N CYS A 172 2.96 -0.48 9.00
CA CYS A 172 2.59 0.66 8.15
C CYS A 172 2.10 1.86 8.97
N HIS A 173 1.38 1.63 10.06
CA HIS A 173 0.89 2.70 10.91
C HIS A 173 2.03 3.40 11.66
N ILE A 174 2.92 2.61 12.25
CA ILE A 174 4.05 3.10 13.03
C ILE A 174 5.07 3.79 12.14
N MET A 175 5.42 3.18 11.01
CA MET A 175 6.54 3.61 10.19
C MET A 175 6.15 4.63 9.12
N LYS A 176 4.89 4.68 8.67
CA LYS A 176 4.46 5.58 7.59
C LYS A 176 3.37 6.56 8.04
N VAL A 177 2.26 6.04 8.57
CA VAL A 177 1.10 6.87 8.88
C VAL A 177 1.38 7.85 10.03
N ASN A 178 2.04 7.39 11.09
CA ASN A 178 2.34 8.22 12.27
C ASN A 178 3.28 9.39 11.94
N PRO A 179 4.44 9.19 11.28
CA PRO A 179 5.29 10.29 10.85
C PRO A 179 4.56 11.29 9.94
N LEU A 180 3.80 10.80 8.94
CA LEU A 180 3.02 11.67 8.04
C LEU A 180 1.99 12.50 8.80
N ARG A 181 1.20 11.88 9.68
CA ARG A 181 0.17 12.60 10.44
C ARG A 181 0.76 13.64 11.38
N LYS A 182 1.89 13.32 12.03
CA LYS A 182 2.59 14.26 12.91
C LYS A 182 3.03 15.48 12.09
N PHE A 183 3.75 15.25 11.00
CA PHE A 183 4.22 16.30 10.10
C PHE A 183 3.07 17.13 9.52
N ALA A 184 2.05 16.47 8.96
CA ALA A 184 0.91 17.14 8.33
C ALA A 184 0.17 18.05 9.32
N LYS A 185 0.03 17.63 10.58
CA LYS A 185 -0.54 18.46 11.65
C LYS A 185 0.34 19.67 11.97
N GLU A 186 1.65 19.48 12.09
CA GLU A 186 2.61 20.54 12.43
C GLU A 186 2.74 21.58 11.29
N ALA A 187 2.66 21.13 10.04
CA ALA A 187 2.78 21.97 8.85
C ALA A 187 1.44 22.54 8.34
N ASN A 188 0.31 22.24 8.99
CA ASN A 188 -1.04 22.57 8.50
C ASN A 188 -1.31 22.09 7.05
N LEU A 189 -0.81 20.89 6.72
CA LEU A 189 -0.96 20.29 5.40
C LEU A 189 -1.97 19.14 5.41
N ILE A 190 -2.70 18.99 4.31
CA ILE A 190 -3.70 17.94 4.10
C ILE A 190 -3.30 17.03 2.93
N PRO A 191 -3.38 15.69 3.06
CA PRO A 191 -2.85 14.78 2.05
C PRO A 191 -3.69 14.67 0.77
N ILE A 192 -2.98 14.56 -0.35
CA ILE A 192 -3.41 13.98 -1.62
C ILE A 192 -2.63 12.68 -1.82
N ILE A 193 -3.31 11.58 -2.14
CA ILE A 193 -2.75 10.23 -2.16
C ILE A 193 -2.99 9.56 -3.52
N GLY A 194 -1.91 9.00 -4.08
CA GLY A 194 -1.91 8.34 -5.39
C GLY A 194 -2.22 6.86 -5.27
N THR A 195 -3.47 6.52 -5.04
CA THR A 195 -3.96 5.14 -4.99
C THR A 195 -5.09 4.93 -5.97
N THR A 196 -5.13 3.77 -6.64
CA THR A 196 -6.16 3.37 -7.60
C THR A 196 -7.09 2.30 -7.01
N SER A 197 -8.32 2.22 -7.52
CA SER A 197 -9.36 1.32 -7.00
C SER A 197 -9.08 -0.15 -7.36
N ASP A 198 -8.38 -0.40 -8.47
CA ASP A 198 -8.00 -1.74 -8.93
C ASP A 198 -6.94 -2.42 -8.04
N GLU A 199 -6.36 -1.73 -7.07
CA GLU A 199 -5.37 -2.33 -6.16
C GLU A 199 -5.98 -3.18 -5.04
N SER A 200 -7.23 -2.92 -4.64
CA SER A 200 -7.91 -3.72 -3.60
C SER A 200 -9.38 -3.34 -3.44
N ASP A 201 -10.22 -4.31 -3.07
CA ASP A 201 -11.63 -4.12 -2.71
C ASP A 201 -11.84 -3.02 -1.66
N THR A 202 -10.90 -2.83 -0.74
CA THR A 202 -11.01 -1.79 0.29
C THR A 202 -10.95 -0.38 -0.31
N ARG A 203 -10.13 -0.18 -1.36
CA ARG A 203 -10.02 1.11 -2.04
C ARG A 203 -11.24 1.38 -2.91
N GLU A 204 -11.75 0.37 -3.61
CA GLU A 204 -13.02 0.46 -4.32
C GLU A 204 -14.17 0.83 -3.37
N HIS A 205 -14.32 0.11 -2.25
CA HIS A 205 -15.35 0.42 -1.26
C HIS A 205 -15.20 1.82 -0.66
N ASN A 206 -13.98 2.28 -0.40
CA ASN A 206 -13.74 3.64 0.09
C ASN A 206 -14.15 4.68 -0.96
N TYR A 207 -13.86 4.45 -2.25
CA TYR A 207 -14.31 5.33 -3.32
C TYR A 207 -15.83 5.36 -3.45
N ILE A 208 -16.50 4.19 -3.39
CA ILE A 208 -17.96 4.12 -3.41
C ILE A 208 -18.56 4.90 -2.23
N ARG A 209 -17.92 4.84 -1.06
CA ARG A 209 -18.43 5.49 0.15
C ARG A 209 -18.18 7.00 0.18
N TYR A 210 -16.98 7.44 -0.18
CA TYR A 210 -16.50 8.81 0.05
C TYR A 210 -16.17 9.58 -1.23
N GLY A 211 -16.19 8.95 -2.40
CA GLY A 211 -15.71 9.52 -3.64
C GLY A 211 -14.19 9.75 -3.63
N CYS A 212 -13.73 10.72 -4.42
CA CYS A 212 -12.31 11.08 -4.48
C CYS A 212 -11.86 11.96 -3.30
N ASN A 213 -12.72 12.86 -2.82
CA ASN A 213 -12.36 13.84 -1.79
C ASN A 213 -13.19 13.58 -0.53
N ALA A 214 -12.56 13.01 0.49
CA ALA A 214 -13.19 12.63 1.74
C ALA A 214 -13.05 13.75 2.80
N TYR A 215 -13.79 14.85 2.63
CA TYR A 215 -13.72 16.03 3.51
C TYR A 215 -14.10 15.72 4.96
N ASN A 216 -15.25 15.05 5.15
CA ASN A 216 -15.89 14.87 6.45
C ASN A 216 -15.51 13.54 7.12
N THR A 217 -14.20 13.22 7.14
CA THR A 217 -13.69 12.04 7.82
C THR A 217 -12.75 12.43 8.95
N LYS A 218 -12.52 11.52 9.91
CA LYS A 218 -11.57 11.74 11.00
C LYS A 218 -10.17 12.14 10.50
N PHE A 219 -9.80 11.68 9.31
CA PHE A 219 -8.54 11.99 8.64
C PHE A 219 -8.83 12.34 7.18
N PRO A 220 -9.12 13.62 6.87
CA PRO A 220 -9.47 14.03 5.53
C PRO A 220 -8.37 13.69 4.51
N VAL A 221 -8.77 13.22 3.34
CA VAL A 221 -7.86 12.79 2.27
C VAL A 221 -8.49 12.98 0.89
N SER A 222 -7.66 13.34 -0.08
CA SER A 222 -8.01 13.29 -1.50
C SER A 222 -7.27 12.15 -2.21
N THR A 223 -7.99 11.38 -3.03
CA THR A 223 -7.46 10.34 -3.92
C THR A 223 -7.96 10.61 -5.34
N PRO A 224 -7.43 11.65 -6.02
CA PRO A 224 -8.03 12.17 -7.25
C PRO A 224 -7.88 11.21 -8.44
N ILE A 225 -6.91 10.30 -8.39
CA ILE A 225 -6.68 9.28 -9.43
C ILE A 225 -7.30 7.91 -9.08
N ILE A 226 -8.15 7.82 -8.06
CA ILE A 226 -8.65 6.52 -7.57
C ILE A 226 -9.45 5.72 -8.59
N PHE A 227 -10.05 6.37 -9.59
CA PHE A 227 -10.77 5.73 -10.67
C PHE A 227 -9.89 5.45 -11.91
N TRP A 228 -8.59 5.74 -11.83
CA TRP A 228 -7.65 5.35 -12.88
C TRP A 228 -7.45 3.84 -12.84
N THR A 229 -7.16 3.27 -14.00
CA THR A 229 -6.68 1.89 -14.12
C THR A 229 -5.17 1.89 -14.14
N GLU A 230 -4.53 0.75 -13.89
CA GLU A 230 -3.09 0.58 -14.12
C GLU A 230 -2.67 1.07 -15.52
N GLN A 231 -3.49 0.83 -16.56
CA GLN A 231 -3.17 1.28 -17.92
C GLN A 231 -3.25 2.81 -18.08
N HIS A 232 -4.18 3.49 -17.41
CA HIS A 232 -4.18 4.95 -17.37
C HIS A 232 -2.91 5.51 -16.73
N VAL A 233 -2.47 4.92 -15.61
CA VAL A 233 -1.22 5.33 -14.95
C VAL A 233 -0.03 5.11 -15.89
N LEU A 234 0.09 3.93 -16.50
CA LEU A 234 1.19 3.59 -17.40
C LEU A 234 1.21 4.46 -18.67
N GLN A 235 0.04 4.78 -19.23
CA GLN A 235 -0.05 5.68 -20.38
C GLN A 235 0.35 7.10 -19.99
N TYR A 236 -0.11 7.60 -18.83
CA TYR A 236 0.23 8.94 -18.34
C TYR A 236 1.72 9.11 -18.08
N LEU A 237 2.36 8.12 -17.44
CA LEU A 237 3.79 8.13 -17.18
C LEU A 237 4.60 8.28 -18.48
N ARG A 238 4.20 7.57 -19.54
CA ARG A 238 4.87 7.64 -20.84
C ARG A 238 4.62 8.95 -21.57
N GLU A 239 3.35 9.37 -21.69
CA GLU A 239 2.99 10.57 -22.45
C GLU A 239 3.55 11.87 -21.86
N ASN A 240 4.00 11.84 -20.59
CA ASN A 240 4.56 12.98 -19.88
C ASN A 240 6.04 12.76 -19.49
N ASP A 241 6.69 11.74 -20.04
CA ASP A 241 8.10 11.39 -19.78
C ASP A 241 8.46 11.38 -18.29
N ILE A 242 7.56 10.83 -17.46
CA ILE A 242 7.72 10.81 -16.01
C ILE A 242 8.65 9.66 -15.64
N GLU A 243 9.76 10.04 -15.02
CA GLU A 243 10.74 9.09 -14.53
C GLU A 243 10.16 8.18 -13.43
N VAL A 244 10.50 6.89 -13.52
CA VAL A 244 10.16 5.86 -12.53
C VAL A 244 11.43 5.17 -12.06
N ALA A 245 11.36 4.55 -10.87
CA ALA A 245 12.52 3.86 -10.29
C ALA A 245 12.98 2.71 -11.21
N SER A 246 14.29 2.52 -11.35
CA SER A 246 14.83 1.52 -12.28
C SER A 246 14.47 0.08 -11.95
N CYS A 247 14.03 -0.22 -10.71
CA CYS A 247 13.49 -1.54 -10.34
C CYS A 247 12.24 -1.95 -11.15
N TYR A 248 11.49 -0.98 -11.70
CA TYR A 248 10.40 -1.24 -12.63
C TYR A 248 10.92 -1.71 -14.01
N GLY A 249 12.17 -1.43 -14.36
CA GLY A 249 12.72 -1.72 -15.69
C GLY A 249 12.06 -0.87 -16.79
N GLN A 250 12.14 -1.34 -18.02
CA GLN A 250 11.53 -0.69 -19.18
C GLN A 250 10.02 -0.94 -19.25
N GLN A 251 9.29 0.06 -19.74
CA GLN A 251 7.89 -0.09 -20.10
C GLN A 251 7.76 -0.69 -21.51
N VAL A 252 7.09 -1.83 -21.64
CA VAL A 252 6.93 -2.55 -22.91
C VAL A 252 5.47 -2.88 -23.19
N GLN A 253 5.12 -2.90 -24.48
CA GLN A 253 3.80 -3.28 -24.93
C GLN A 253 3.73 -4.80 -25.03
N ARG A 254 2.87 -5.43 -24.20
CA ARG A 254 2.66 -6.88 -24.23
C ARG A 254 1.58 -7.27 -25.23
N THR A 255 0.58 -6.42 -25.40
CA THR A 255 -0.47 -6.52 -26.43
C THR A 255 -0.86 -5.12 -26.89
N GLU A 256 -1.63 -4.99 -27.98
CA GLU A 256 -2.10 -3.70 -28.52
C GLU A 256 -2.64 -2.75 -27.43
N CYS A 257 -3.37 -3.28 -26.43
CA CYS A 257 -3.99 -2.48 -25.38
C CYS A 257 -3.35 -2.65 -23.99
N LYS A 258 -2.20 -3.35 -23.86
CA LYS A 258 -1.62 -3.66 -22.55
C LYS A 258 -0.14 -3.37 -22.48
N TRP A 259 0.19 -2.40 -21.64
CA TRP A 259 1.54 -2.05 -21.24
C TRP A 259 1.87 -2.66 -19.89
N ILE A 260 3.13 -3.05 -19.73
CA ILE A 260 3.69 -3.57 -18.49
C ILE A 260 5.09 -3.01 -18.29
N PHE A 261 5.59 -3.20 -17.08
CA PHE A 261 7.01 -3.05 -16.78
C PHE A 261 7.75 -4.39 -16.99
N THR A 262 9.03 -4.35 -17.32
CA THR A 262 9.87 -5.57 -17.46
C THR A 262 10.40 -6.08 -16.11
N GLY A 263 10.48 -5.20 -15.11
CA GLY A 263 10.83 -5.52 -13.73
C GLY A 263 9.60 -5.67 -12.83
N VAL A 264 9.63 -5.05 -11.65
CA VAL A 264 8.52 -5.11 -10.70
C VAL A 264 7.32 -4.30 -11.21
N GLN A 265 6.10 -4.80 -11.04
CA GLN A 265 4.89 -4.06 -11.46
C GLN A 265 4.42 -3.05 -10.40
N ARG A 266 4.70 -3.35 -9.13
CA ARG A 266 4.38 -2.53 -7.96
C ARG A 266 5.56 -2.57 -7.01
N THR A 267 5.78 -1.47 -6.30
CA THR A 267 6.80 -1.36 -5.26
C THR A 267 6.13 -1.22 -3.89
N GLY A 268 6.91 -1.53 -2.85
CA GLY A 268 6.49 -1.46 -1.46
C GLY A 268 7.68 -1.67 -0.55
N CYS A 269 7.42 -1.87 0.75
CA CYS A 269 8.48 -2.28 1.67
C CYS A 269 8.90 -3.72 1.31
N MET A 270 10.18 -3.91 1.04
CA MET A 270 10.78 -5.19 0.65
C MET A 270 10.48 -6.33 1.63
N PRO A 271 10.52 -6.17 2.98
CA PRO A 271 10.21 -7.27 3.91
C PRO A 271 8.71 -7.57 4.11
N CYS A 272 7.80 -6.88 3.40
CA CYS A 272 6.37 -7.03 3.63
C CYS A 272 5.84 -8.38 3.11
N GLY A 273 5.56 -9.31 4.04
CA GLY A 273 4.97 -10.64 3.80
C GLY A 273 3.49 -10.64 3.42
N PHE A 274 2.80 -9.49 3.44
CA PHE A 274 1.39 -9.42 3.03
C PHE A 274 1.23 -9.79 1.56
N GLY A 275 0.35 -10.78 1.32
CA GLY A 275 0.07 -11.34 0.00
C GLY A 275 1.21 -12.19 -0.58
N GLY A 276 2.34 -12.35 0.10
CA GLY A 276 3.49 -13.11 -0.42
C GLY A 276 3.14 -14.56 -0.77
N HIS A 277 2.32 -15.21 0.07
CA HIS A 277 1.81 -16.56 -0.15
C HIS A 277 0.83 -16.71 -1.33
N LEU A 278 0.42 -15.61 -1.97
CA LEU A 278 -0.49 -15.61 -3.13
C LEU A 278 0.25 -15.32 -4.44
N GLU A 279 1.52 -14.93 -4.36
CA GLU A 279 2.28 -14.58 -5.56
C GLU A 279 2.73 -15.82 -6.33
N PRO A 280 2.68 -15.78 -7.67
CA PRO A 280 3.27 -16.83 -8.48
C PRO A 280 4.78 -16.88 -8.27
N ARG A 281 5.37 -18.08 -8.39
CA ARG A 281 6.82 -18.26 -8.34
C ARG A 281 7.46 -17.95 -9.71
N PRO A 282 8.64 -17.32 -9.76
CA PRO A 282 9.38 -16.77 -8.62
C PRO A 282 8.65 -15.54 -8.05
N ASN A 283 8.37 -15.52 -6.75
CA ASN A 283 7.68 -14.43 -6.08
C ASN A 283 8.63 -13.25 -5.78
N ARG A 284 8.12 -12.18 -5.15
CA ARG A 284 8.93 -10.97 -4.87
C ARG A 284 10.19 -11.25 -4.03
N PHE A 285 10.18 -12.24 -3.14
CA PHE A 285 11.31 -12.55 -2.26
C PHE A 285 12.36 -13.37 -3.01
N GLU A 286 11.92 -14.34 -3.82
CA GLU A 286 12.80 -15.11 -4.70
C GLU A 286 13.46 -14.21 -5.76
N ARG A 287 12.73 -13.23 -6.32
CA ARG A 287 13.31 -12.21 -7.20
C ARG A 287 14.26 -11.27 -6.46
N MET A 288 13.99 -10.97 -5.19
CA MET A 288 14.85 -10.13 -4.36
C MET A 288 16.19 -10.80 -4.05
N GLU A 289 16.22 -12.13 -3.89
CA GLU A 289 17.45 -12.90 -3.73
C GLU A 289 18.45 -12.61 -4.86
N GLN A 290 17.96 -12.49 -6.09
CA GLN A 290 18.77 -12.23 -7.28
C GLN A 290 19.07 -10.73 -7.46
N THR A 291 18.05 -9.88 -7.32
CA THR A 291 18.17 -8.45 -7.65
C THR A 291 18.80 -7.62 -6.53
N HIS A 292 18.61 -8.04 -5.26
CA HIS A 292 19.00 -7.31 -4.06
C HIS A 292 19.51 -8.26 -2.96
N PRO A 293 20.56 -9.06 -3.22
CA PRO A 293 20.99 -10.15 -2.32
C PRO A 293 21.33 -9.68 -0.90
N ASN A 294 21.90 -8.49 -0.74
CA ASN A 294 22.21 -7.94 0.59
C ASN A 294 20.95 -7.62 1.40
N MET A 295 19.94 -7.03 0.74
CA MET A 295 18.66 -6.74 1.38
C MET A 295 17.91 -8.03 1.69
N HIS A 296 17.91 -8.99 0.76
CA HIS A 296 17.35 -10.31 0.98
C HIS A 296 17.98 -11.01 2.19
N LYS A 297 19.33 -11.07 2.23
CA LYS A 297 20.07 -11.67 3.35
C LYS A 297 19.76 -10.99 4.68
N TYR A 298 19.69 -9.66 4.70
CA TYR A 298 19.32 -8.91 5.89
C TYR A 298 17.89 -9.24 6.35
N ILE A 299 16.93 -9.33 5.43
CA ILE A 299 15.53 -9.64 5.76
C ILE A 299 15.39 -11.08 6.27
N MET A 300 15.96 -12.04 5.55
CA MET A 300 15.78 -13.46 5.86
C MET A 300 16.55 -13.86 7.10
N TYR A 301 17.81 -13.43 7.23
CA TYR A 301 18.68 -13.87 8.33
C TYR A 301 18.86 -12.79 9.40
N GLY A 302 19.07 -11.54 9.01
CA GLY A 302 19.29 -10.45 9.96
C GLY A 302 18.06 -10.06 10.78
N LEU A 303 16.85 -10.24 10.23
CA LEU A 303 15.59 -9.95 10.90
C LEU A 303 14.86 -11.21 11.40
N ASN A 304 15.38 -12.42 11.15
CA ASN A 304 14.68 -13.69 11.39
C ASN A 304 13.43 -13.87 10.49
N GLY A 305 13.51 -13.36 9.25
CA GLY A 305 12.45 -13.51 8.25
C GLY A 305 12.31 -14.94 7.72
N LYS A 306 13.41 -15.69 7.65
CA LYS A 306 13.44 -17.09 7.20
C LYS A 306 12.47 -17.93 8.01
N GLU A 307 12.61 -17.92 9.33
CA GLU A 307 11.83 -18.72 10.27
C GLU A 307 10.35 -18.35 10.18
N VAL A 308 10.06 -17.06 10.05
CA VAL A 308 8.70 -16.54 9.90
C VAL A 308 8.08 -17.00 8.59
N PHE A 309 8.83 -16.94 7.49
CA PHE A 309 8.33 -17.22 6.16
C PHE A 309 8.19 -18.73 5.94
N ASP A 310 9.15 -19.53 6.43
CA ASP A 310 9.06 -20.99 6.49
C ASP A 310 7.81 -21.42 7.27
N TYR A 311 7.59 -20.86 8.46
CA TYR A 311 6.42 -21.17 9.30
C TYR A 311 5.09 -20.79 8.62
N CYS A 312 5.08 -19.73 7.82
CA CYS A 312 3.89 -19.29 7.09
C CYS A 312 3.71 -19.97 5.71
N GLY A 313 4.64 -20.82 5.29
CA GLY A 313 4.66 -21.42 3.96
C GLY A 313 4.82 -20.41 2.83
N ILE A 314 5.60 -19.34 3.05
CA ILE A 314 5.92 -18.32 2.06
C ILE A 314 7.30 -18.65 1.45
N PRO A 315 7.39 -19.08 0.18
CA PRO A 315 8.67 -19.29 -0.46
C PRO A 315 9.47 -17.99 -0.49
N TRP A 316 10.76 -18.04 -0.21
CA TRP A 316 11.59 -16.83 -0.13
C TRP A 316 12.92 -16.93 -0.87
N ARG A 317 13.29 -18.12 -1.32
CA ARG A 317 14.46 -18.40 -2.16
C ARG A 317 14.07 -19.43 -3.21
N GLN A 318 14.78 -19.43 -4.34
CA GLN A 318 14.60 -20.51 -5.30
C GLN A 318 15.16 -21.80 -4.71
N GLU A 319 14.43 -22.90 -4.90
CA GLU A 319 14.97 -24.23 -4.58
C GLU A 319 16.12 -24.49 -5.54
N GLN A 320 17.30 -24.82 -5.01
CA GLN A 320 18.37 -25.35 -5.87
C GLN A 320 17.85 -26.67 -6.42
N SER A 321 17.65 -26.74 -7.73
CA SER A 321 17.42 -28.03 -8.39
C SER A 321 18.61 -28.92 -8.06
N CYS A 322 18.42 -29.92 -7.20
CA CYS A 322 19.31 -31.06 -7.12
C CYS A 322 19.23 -31.76 -8.47
N PHE A 323 20.03 -31.32 -9.44
CA PHE A 323 20.46 -32.22 -10.51
C PHE A 323 21.35 -33.25 -9.80
N ALA A 324 20.74 -34.40 -9.49
CA ALA A 324 21.49 -35.61 -9.26
C ALA A 324 22.32 -35.85 -10.53
N PHE A 325 23.63 -35.72 -10.39
CA PHE A 325 24.60 -36.14 -11.40
C PHE A 325 24.67 -37.67 -11.46
#